data_AF-A0A2Z2KK49-F1
#
_entry.id   AF-A0A2Z2KK49-F1
#
_cell.length_a   1.000
_cell.length_b   1.000
_cell.length_c   1.000
_cell.angle_alpha   90.00
_cell.angle_beta   90.00
_cell.angle_gamma   90.00
#
_symmetry.space_group_name_H-M   'P 1'
#
loop_
_entity.id
_entity.type
_entity.pdbx_description
1 polymer ?
#
loop_
_entity_poly.entity_id
_entity_poly.type
_entity_poly.pdbx_seq_one_letter_code
_entity_poly.pdbx_strand_id
1 'polypeptide(L)'
;MNIAEDYSRRNEITLYYAAVATDRLSDKGNVIYSEYIFQTEQEAIESGLEYSIATWEDINMFADCGYTYSGVIICTPQGRFVFHEIYMNEEEIEWNIPSKCVYRAYGSSERFSENVEDHLFWNKGCALIGIIEESGGFRAEIMNVGGEVIIIDG
;
A
#
# COMPACT_ATOMS: atom_id res chain seq x y z
N MET A 1 -0.41 -19.51 20.60
CA MET A 1 -1.88 -19.45 20.64
C MET A 1 -2.30 -18.82 19.33
N ASN A 2 -2.83 -19.60 18.39
CA ASN A 2 -3.06 -19.16 17.01
C ASN A 2 -4.46 -18.52 16.95
N ILE A 3 -4.53 -17.20 17.07
CA ILE A 3 -5.75 -16.47 16.77
C ILE A 3 -5.74 -16.34 15.24
N ALA A 4 -6.37 -17.30 14.56
CA ALA A 4 -6.84 -17.04 13.21
C ALA A 4 -7.85 -15.89 13.34
N GLU A 5 -7.40 -14.66 13.10
CA GLU A 5 -8.29 -13.50 13.07
C GLU A 5 -9.39 -13.79 12.04
N ASP A 6 -10.64 -13.76 12.49
CA ASP A 6 -11.80 -13.94 11.62
C ASP A 6 -11.95 -12.67 10.76
N TYR A 7 -11.23 -12.64 9.63
CA TYR A 7 -11.22 -11.52 8.69
C TYR A 7 -12.55 -11.35 7.93
N SER A 8 -13.53 -12.24 8.10
CA SER A 8 -14.81 -12.22 7.36
C SER A 8 -15.73 -11.02 7.67
N ARG A 9 -15.33 -10.15 8.62
CA ARG A 9 -16.11 -9.00 9.08
C ARG A 9 -15.41 -7.64 8.93
N ARG A 10 -14.24 -7.57 8.29
CA ARG A 10 -13.58 -6.27 8.09
C ARG A 10 -14.34 -5.46 7.04
N ASN A 11 -14.59 -4.19 7.35
CA ASN A 11 -15.19 -3.27 6.39
C ASN A 11 -14.22 -3.06 5.22
N GLU A 12 -14.76 -3.04 4.01
CA GLU A 12 -14.01 -2.71 2.80
C GLU A 12 -14.17 -1.24 2.48
N ILE A 13 -13.07 -0.55 2.18
CA ILE A 13 -13.07 0.86 1.80
C ILE A 13 -12.21 1.07 0.56
N THR A 14 -12.46 2.14 -0.16
CA THR A 14 -11.59 2.64 -1.24
C THR A 14 -11.11 4.02 -0.85
N LEU A 15 -9.79 4.22 -0.90
CA LEU A 15 -9.18 5.52 -0.64
C LEU A 15 -8.94 6.25 -1.96
N TYR A 16 -8.92 7.58 -1.90
CA TYR A 16 -8.73 8.44 -3.06
C TYR A 16 -7.51 9.31 -2.84
N TYR A 17 -6.63 9.37 -3.84
CA TYR A 17 -5.36 10.07 -3.79
C TYR A 17 -5.38 11.29 -4.72
N ALA A 18 -4.82 12.40 -4.25
CA ALA A 18 -4.60 13.61 -5.04
C ALA A 18 -3.21 14.20 -4.75
N ALA A 19 -2.55 14.71 -5.79
CA ALA A 19 -1.27 15.39 -5.68
C ALA A 19 -1.30 16.72 -6.42
N VAL A 20 -0.91 17.79 -5.73
CA VAL A 20 -0.93 19.15 -6.28
C VAL A 20 0.49 19.70 -6.28
N ALA A 21 0.96 20.12 -7.46
CA ALA A 21 2.26 20.79 -7.58
C ALA A 21 2.29 22.04 -6.69
N THR A 22 3.35 22.17 -5.88
CA THR A 22 3.60 23.39 -5.10
C THR A 22 4.59 24.30 -5.82
N ASP A 23 4.71 25.55 -5.37
CA ASP A 23 5.73 26.48 -5.85
C ASP A 23 7.15 26.13 -5.38
N ARG A 24 7.32 25.03 -4.63
CA ARG A 24 8.62 24.61 -4.08
C ARG A 24 9.31 23.62 -5.01
N LEU A 25 10.63 23.76 -5.10
CA LEU A 25 11.52 22.83 -5.76
C LEU A 25 12.43 22.16 -4.74
N SER A 26 12.73 20.88 -4.95
CA SER A 26 13.83 20.19 -4.26
C SER A 26 15.20 20.73 -4.69
N ASP A 27 16.26 20.38 -3.96
CA ASP A 27 17.65 20.76 -4.29
C ASP A 27 18.10 20.28 -5.69
N LYS A 28 17.42 19.28 -6.26
CA LYS A 28 17.66 18.75 -7.61
C LYS A 28 16.77 19.38 -8.68
N GLY A 29 15.95 20.37 -8.33
CA GLY A 29 15.04 21.06 -9.24
C GLY A 29 13.71 20.35 -9.50
N ASN A 30 13.40 19.24 -8.82
CA ASN A 30 12.11 18.56 -8.95
C ASN A 30 11.02 19.33 -8.21
N VAL A 31 9.82 19.42 -8.80
CA VAL A 31 8.62 19.99 -8.17
C VAL A 31 8.24 19.17 -6.95
N ILE A 32 7.97 19.86 -5.84
CA ILE A 32 7.43 19.24 -4.62
C ILE A 32 5.91 19.28 -4.72
N TYR A 33 5.27 18.15 -4.45
CA TYR A 33 3.81 18.03 -4.43
C TYR A 33 3.29 18.10 -3.00
N SER A 34 2.10 18.68 -2.84
CA SER A 34 1.25 18.49 -1.67
C SER A 34 0.34 17.31 -1.96
N GLU A 35 0.42 16.28 -1.13
CA GLU A 35 -0.27 15.02 -1.35
C GLU A 35 -1.39 14.82 -0.32
N TYR A 36 -2.51 14.26 -0.77
CA TYR A 36 -3.74 14.11 -0.01
C TYR A 36 -4.31 12.72 -0.21
N ILE A 37 -4.86 12.16 0.86
CA ILE A 37 -5.63 10.92 0.83
C ILE A 37 -6.99 11.13 1.50
N PHE A 38 -8.05 10.68 0.84
CA PHE A 38 -9.43 10.83 1.28
C PHE A 38 -10.05 9.46 1.57
N GLN A 39 -10.87 9.37 2.62
CA GLN A 39 -11.53 8.14 3.03
C GLN A 39 -12.78 7.85 2.22
N THR A 40 -13.37 8.89 1.62
CA THR A 40 -14.58 8.78 0.81
C THR A 40 -14.45 9.53 -0.50
N GLU A 41 -15.21 9.11 -1.50
CA GLU A 41 -15.29 9.81 -2.78
C GLU A 41 -15.86 11.22 -2.60
N GLN A 42 -16.80 11.38 -1.67
CA GLN A 42 -17.42 12.66 -1.36
C GLN A 42 -16.39 13.68 -0.84
N GLU A 43 -15.50 13.27 0.08
CA GLU A 43 -14.39 14.12 0.54
C GLU A 43 -13.46 14.53 -0.61
N ALA A 44 -13.16 13.59 -1.52
CA ALA A 44 -12.33 13.87 -2.69
C ALA A 44 -13.00 14.87 -3.64
N ILE A 45 -14.30 14.72 -3.91
CA ILE A 45 -15.09 15.67 -4.72
C ILE A 45 -15.13 17.06 -4.06
N GLU A 46 -15.39 17.12 -2.76
CA GLU A 46 -15.49 18.36 -2.00
C GLU A 46 -14.16 19.11 -1.91
N SER A 47 -13.03 18.41 -2.01
CA SER A 47 -11.70 19.02 -2.06
C SER A 47 -11.48 19.91 -3.30
N GLY A 48 -12.19 19.63 -4.40
CA GLY A 48 -11.99 20.29 -5.70
C GLY A 48 -10.66 19.94 -6.38
N LEU A 49 -9.91 18.97 -5.87
CA LEU A 49 -8.65 18.50 -6.45
C LEU A 49 -8.90 17.43 -7.52
N GLU A 50 -7.99 17.33 -8.49
CA GLU A 50 -7.95 16.16 -9.38
C GLU A 50 -7.45 14.96 -8.58
N TYR A 51 -8.25 13.88 -8.56
CA TYR A 51 -7.97 12.70 -7.76
C TYR A 51 -8.13 11.41 -8.56
N SER A 52 -7.55 10.34 -8.05
CA SER A 52 -7.68 8.98 -8.55
C SER A 52 -7.88 8.00 -7.39
N ILE A 53 -8.22 6.74 -7.68
CA ILE A 53 -8.24 5.70 -6.63
C ILE A 53 -6.80 5.45 -6.20
N ALA A 54 -6.56 5.45 -4.88
CA ALA A 54 -5.23 5.23 -4.32
C ALA A 54 -4.67 3.86 -4.73
N THR A 55 -3.39 3.86 -5.09
CA THR A 55 -2.58 2.67 -5.39
C THR A 55 -1.95 2.12 -4.12
N TRP A 56 -1.34 0.93 -4.23
CA TRP A 56 -0.52 0.34 -3.18
C TRP A 56 0.65 1.23 -2.77
N GLU A 57 1.27 1.93 -3.72
CA GLU A 57 2.37 2.86 -3.41
C GLU A 57 1.85 4.06 -2.61
N ASP A 58 0.71 4.63 -3.02
CA ASP A 58 0.09 5.77 -2.32
C ASP A 58 -0.25 5.42 -0.86
N ILE A 59 -0.92 4.29 -0.62
CA ILE A 59 -1.33 3.91 0.74
C ILE A 59 -0.13 3.59 1.64
N ASN A 60 0.98 3.06 1.09
CA ASN A 60 2.19 2.80 1.86
C ASN A 60 3.00 4.08 2.13
N MET A 61 3.07 5.00 1.17
CA MET A 61 3.65 6.32 1.39
C MET A 61 2.93 7.06 2.53
N PHE A 62 1.60 6.99 2.58
CA PHE A 62 0.82 7.57 3.68
C PHE A 62 1.02 6.81 5.01
N ALA A 63 1.16 5.49 4.99
CA ALA A 63 1.49 4.70 6.18
C ALA A 63 2.86 5.10 6.77
N ASP A 64 3.88 5.33 5.92
CA ASP A 64 5.19 5.84 6.33
C ASP A 64 5.11 7.23 6.97
N CYS A 65 4.09 8.01 6.62
CA CYS A 65 3.80 9.32 7.21
C CYS A 65 2.91 9.24 8.47
N GLY A 66 2.56 8.04 8.94
CA GLY A 66 1.73 7.82 10.12
C GLY A 66 0.22 7.84 9.87
N TYR A 67 -0.24 7.93 8.61
CA TYR A 67 -1.65 7.82 8.27
C TYR A 67 -2.02 6.35 8.07
N THR A 68 -2.64 5.74 9.08
CA THR A 68 -2.93 4.31 9.10
C THR A 68 -4.43 4.04 9.19
N TYR A 69 -4.93 3.19 8.32
CA TYR A 69 -6.31 2.67 8.33
C TYR A 69 -6.29 1.22 8.82
N SER A 70 -6.19 1.04 10.14
CA SER A 70 -6.25 -0.28 10.76
C SER A 70 -7.69 -0.81 10.84
N GLY A 71 -7.87 -2.14 10.78
CA GLY A 71 -9.18 -2.78 10.93
C GLY A 71 -10.08 -2.79 9.68
N VAL A 72 -9.61 -2.27 8.55
CA VAL A 72 -10.32 -2.28 7.26
C VAL A 72 -9.52 -3.02 6.20
N ILE A 73 -10.19 -3.39 5.11
CA ILE A 73 -9.55 -3.85 3.87
C ILE A 73 -9.63 -2.69 2.88
N ILE A 74 -8.49 -2.24 2.38
CA ILE A 74 -8.41 -1.22 1.35
C ILE A 74 -8.49 -1.91 -0.01
N CYS A 75 -9.54 -1.60 -0.77
CA CYS A 75 -9.78 -2.09 -2.10
C CYS A 75 -9.27 -1.07 -3.12
N THR A 76 -8.30 -1.50 -3.93
CA THR A 76 -7.71 -0.73 -5.03
C THR A 76 -7.86 -1.51 -6.35
N PRO A 77 -7.63 -0.89 -7.52
CA PRO A 77 -7.54 -1.62 -8.78
C PRO A 77 -6.42 -2.67 -8.80
N GLN A 78 -5.38 -2.52 -7.98
CA GLN A 78 -4.24 -3.44 -7.89
C GLN A 78 -4.49 -4.61 -6.93
N GLY A 79 -5.60 -4.61 -6.19
CA GLY A 79 -5.91 -5.67 -5.22
C GLY A 79 -6.46 -5.15 -3.91
N ARG A 80 -6.57 -6.07 -2.95
CA ARG A 80 -7.12 -5.85 -1.61
C ARG A 80 -5.97 -5.88 -0.60
N PHE A 81 -5.90 -4.87 0.26
CA PHE A 81 -4.78 -4.70 1.17
C PHE A 81 -5.21 -4.49 2.61
N VAL A 82 -4.42 -5.00 3.55
CA VAL A 82 -4.63 -4.83 4.99
C VAL A 82 -3.38 -4.26 5.64
N PHE A 83 -3.59 -3.45 6.66
CA PHE A 83 -2.52 -2.83 7.43
C PHE A 83 -1.79 -3.87 8.31
N HIS A 84 -0.46 -3.85 8.26
CA HIS A 84 0.43 -4.67 9.08
C HIS A 84 1.48 -3.78 9.77
N GLU A 85 1.74 -4.11 11.02
CA GLU A 85 2.80 -3.54 11.83
C GLU A 85 3.94 -4.56 11.97
N ILE A 86 5.16 -4.14 11.69
CA ILE A 86 6.37 -4.96 11.81
C ILE A 86 7.20 -4.42 12.97
N TYR A 87 7.53 -5.27 13.93
CA TYR A 87 8.32 -4.95 15.11
C TYR A 87 9.74 -5.54 14.96
N MET A 88 10.78 -4.78 15.32
CA MET A 88 12.19 -5.13 15.06
C MET A 88 12.67 -6.40 15.79
N ASN A 89 12.02 -6.78 16.89
CA ASN A 89 12.27 -8.00 17.62
C ASN A 89 10.94 -8.45 18.27
N GLU A 90 10.59 -9.72 18.14
CA GLU A 90 9.38 -10.31 18.77
C GLU A 90 9.44 -10.22 20.31
N GLU A 91 10.65 -10.14 20.88
CA GLU A 91 10.85 -9.89 22.32
C GLU A 91 10.73 -8.40 22.70
N GLU A 92 10.79 -7.48 21.73
CA GLU A 92 10.72 -6.02 21.92
C GLU A 92 9.33 -5.43 21.68
N ILE A 93 8.28 -6.27 21.67
CA ILE A 93 6.88 -5.80 21.83
C ILE A 93 6.76 -4.88 23.07
N GLU A 94 7.70 -4.98 24.03
CA GLU A 94 7.85 -4.11 25.18
C GLU A 94 7.81 -2.60 24.86
N TRP A 95 8.24 -2.17 23.67
CA TRP A 95 8.25 -0.74 23.30
C TRP A 95 6.93 -0.24 22.69
N ASN A 96 5.97 -1.11 22.36
CA ASN A 96 4.69 -0.77 21.70
C ASN A 96 4.81 0.18 20.48
N ILE A 97 6.00 0.29 19.87
CA ILE A 97 6.25 1.16 18.72
C ILE A 97 6.66 0.27 17.55
N PRO A 98 5.88 0.25 16.45
CA PRO A 98 6.24 -0.52 15.27
C PRO A 98 7.48 0.07 14.59
N SER A 99 8.33 -0.81 14.08
CA SER A 99 9.53 -0.43 13.31
C SER A 99 9.22 -0.09 11.85
N LYS A 100 8.16 -0.68 11.30
CA LYS A 100 7.65 -0.42 9.94
C LYS A 100 6.14 -0.67 9.91
N CYS A 101 5.43 0.17 9.17
CA CYS A 101 3.99 0.07 8.93
C CYS A 101 3.78 -0.14 7.43
N VAL A 102 3.08 -1.19 7.02
CA VAL A 102 2.95 -1.55 5.60
C VAL A 102 1.59 -2.17 5.30
N TYR A 103 1.11 -1.99 4.07
CA TYR A 103 -0.08 -2.65 3.55
C TYR A 103 0.29 -3.91 2.78
N ARG A 104 -0.24 -5.06 3.22
CA ARG A 104 0.01 -6.38 2.63
C ARG A 104 -1.22 -6.92 1.93
N ALA A 105 -1.02 -7.80 0.96
CA ALA A 105 -2.11 -8.36 0.17
C ALA A 105 -3.00 -9.24 1.04
N TYR A 106 -4.29 -8.90 1.08
CA TYR A 106 -5.29 -9.55 1.90
C TYR A 106 -5.43 -11.04 1.54
N GLY A 107 -5.30 -11.92 2.53
CA GLY A 107 -5.40 -13.37 2.36
C GLY A 107 -4.13 -14.05 1.85
N SER A 108 -3.11 -13.28 1.45
CA SER A 108 -1.82 -13.84 1.01
C SER A 108 -0.93 -14.24 2.19
N SER A 109 0.10 -15.03 1.92
CA SER A 109 1.14 -15.31 2.91
C SER A 109 2.01 -14.08 3.15
N GLU A 110 2.55 -13.93 4.37
CA GLU A 110 3.49 -12.84 4.70
C GLU A 110 4.69 -12.84 3.75
N ARG A 111 5.25 -14.03 3.50
CA ARG A 111 6.39 -14.21 2.60
C ARG A 111 6.09 -13.74 1.17
N PHE A 112 4.88 -13.98 0.66
CA PHE A 112 4.50 -13.48 -0.67
C PHE A 112 4.50 -11.95 -0.69
N SER A 113 3.85 -11.32 0.30
CA SER A 113 3.82 -9.86 0.40
C SER A 113 5.22 -9.27 0.56
N GLU A 114 6.09 -9.89 1.35
CA GLU A 114 7.49 -9.48 1.52
C GLU A 114 8.28 -9.55 0.21
N ASN A 115 8.10 -10.61 -0.59
CA ASN A 115 8.75 -10.69 -1.91
C ASN A 115 8.31 -9.55 -2.84
N VAL A 116 7.02 -9.17 -2.80
CA VAL A 116 6.49 -8.04 -3.59
C VAL A 116 7.06 -6.71 -3.08
N GLU A 117 7.03 -6.49 -1.76
CA GLU A 117 7.61 -5.32 -1.10
C GLU A 117 9.09 -5.14 -1.45
N ASP A 118 9.88 -6.19 -1.29
CA ASP A 118 11.32 -6.19 -1.57
C ASP A 118 11.59 -5.90 -3.05
N HIS A 119 10.82 -6.51 -3.96
CA HIS A 119 10.98 -6.26 -5.39
C HIS A 119 10.75 -4.79 -5.73
N LEU A 120 9.66 -4.18 -5.26
CA LEU A 120 9.34 -2.78 -5.50
C LEU A 120 10.33 -1.84 -4.80
N PHE A 121 10.83 -2.22 -3.63
CA PHE A 121 11.81 -1.42 -2.89
C PHE A 121 13.15 -1.33 -3.63
N TRP A 122 13.70 -2.47 -4.07
CA TRP A 122 15.00 -2.57 -4.71
C TRP A 122 15.00 -2.13 -6.19
N ASN A 123 13.87 -2.24 -6.88
CA ASN A 123 13.76 -1.91 -8.30
C ASN A 123 12.96 -0.61 -8.50
N LYS A 124 13.65 0.53 -8.33
CA LYS A 124 13.03 1.86 -8.47
C LYS A 124 12.46 2.07 -9.87
N GLY A 125 11.25 2.61 -9.93
CA GLY A 125 10.49 2.84 -11.17
C GLY A 125 9.70 1.64 -11.65
N CYS A 126 9.72 0.51 -10.93
CA CYS A 126 8.72 -0.53 -11.09
C CYS A 126 7.39 -0.12 -10.47
N ALA A 127 6.28 -0.61 -11.02
CA ALA A 127 4.94 -0.35 -10.50
C ALA A 127 4.14 -1.65 -10.39
N LEU A 128 3.45 -1.84 -9.27
CA LEU A 128 2.49 -2.94 -9.13
C LEU A 128 1.36 -2.74 -10.14
N ILE A 129 1.04 -3.77 -10.91
CA ILE A 129 -0.11 -3.78 -11.82
C ILE A 129 -1.31 -4.37 -11.08
N GLY A 130 -1.10 -5.50 -10.40
CA GLY A 130 -2.13 -6.12 -9.59
C GLY A 130 -1.68 -7.38 -8.87
N ILE A 131 -2.47 -7.78 -7.89
CA ILE A 131 -2.36 -9.04 -7.16
C ILE A 131 -3.63 -9.84 -7.42
N ILE A 132 -3.45 -11.03 -7.98
CA ILE A 132 -4.51 -11.90 -8.47
C ILE A 132 -4.50 -13.17 -7.60
N GLU A 133 -5.68 -13.51 -7.06
CA GLU A 133 -5.89 -14.79 -6.39
C GLU A 133 -6.17 -15.86 -7.45
N GLU A 134 -5.36 -16.92 -7.46
CA GLU A 134 -5.50 -18.06 -8.37
C GLU A 134 -5.73 -19.36 -7.59
N SER A 135 -6.18 -20.41 -8.28
CA SER A 135 -6.40 -21.72 -7.67
C SER A 135 -5.08 -22.33 -7.19
N GLY A 136 -4.69 -22.03 -5.95
CA GLY A 136 -3.48 -22.55 -5.31
C GLY A 136 -2.54 -21.49 -4.74
N GLY A 137 -2.81 -20.19 -4.90
CA GLY A 137 -1.93 -19.14 -4.39
C GLY A 137 -2.26 -17.74 -4.89
N PHE A 138 -1.28 -16.85 -4.77
CA PHE A 138 -1.37 -15.47 -5.23
C PHE A 138 -0.31 -15.19 -6.28
N ARG A 139 -0.65 -14.35 -7.25
CA ARG A 139 0.27 -13.86 -8.27
C ARG A 139 0.32 -12.34 -8.24
N ALA A 140 1.51 -11.76 -8.15
CA ALA A 140 1.72 -10.34 -8.36
C ALA A 140 2.27 -10.08 -9.76
N GLU A 141 1.68 -9.11 -10.45
CA GLU A 141 2.14 -8.59 -11.73
C GLU A 141 2.77 -7.21 -11.51
N ILE A 142 4.04 -7.04 -11.91
CA ILE A 142 4.79 -5.80 -11.71
C ILE A 142 5.32 -5.32 -13.05
N MET A 143 5.01 -4.08 -13.43
CA MET A 143 5.58 -3.42 -14.59
C MET A 143 6.99 -2.93 -14.23
N ASN A 144 8.01 -3.34 -14.99
CA ASN A 144 9.34 -2.79 -14.83
C ASN A 144 9.52 -1.48 -15.63
N VAL A 145 10.64 -0.79 -15.42
CA VAL A 145 10.98 0.47 -16.13
C VAL A 145 11.04 0.29 -17.66
N GLY A 146 11.33 -0.92 -18.14
CA GLY A 146 11.35 -1.27 -19.55
C GLY A 146 9.98 -1.58 -20.16
N GLY A 147 8.91 -1.58 -19.36
CA GLY A 147 7.56 -1.95 -19.77
C GLY A 147 7.29 -3.46 -19.85
N GLU A 148 8.21 -4.29 -19.36
CA GLU A 148 7.98 -5.74 -19.25
C GLU A 148 7.26 -6.06 -17.94
N VAL A 149 6.42 -7.09 -17.96
CA VAL A 149 5.72 -7.58 -16.78
C VAL A 149 6.54 -8.68 -16.11
N ILE A 150 6.92 -8.43 -14.86
CA ILE A 150 7.54 -9.39 -13.95
C ILE A 150 6.44 -10.05 -13.12
N ILE A 151 6.59 -11.36 -12.90
CA ILE A 151 5.66 -12.18 -12.13
C ILE A 151 6.34 -12.65 -10.85
N ILE A 152 5.63 -12.52 -9.73
CA ILE A 152 5.98 -13.13 -8.44
C ILE A 152 4.83 -14.04 -8.04
N ASP A 153 5.13 -15.32 -7.84
CA ASP A 153 4.15 -16.33 -7.40
C ASP A 153 4.30 -16.62 -5.89
N GLY A 154 3.17 -16.87 -5.23
CA GLY A 154 3.04 -17.10 -3.78
C GLY A 154 2.36 -18.40 -3.40
#